data_AF-X1CM35-F1
#
_entry.id   AF-X1CM35-F1
#
_cell.length_a   1.000
_cell.length_b   1.000
_cell.length_c   1.000
_cell.angle_alpha   90.00
_cell.angle_beta   90.00
_cell.angle_gamma   90.00
#
_symmetry.space_group_name_H-M   'P 1'
#
loop_
_entity.id
_entity.type
_entity.pdbx_description
1 polymer ?
#
loop_
_entity_poly.entity_id
_entity_poly.type
_entity_poly.pdbx_seq_one_letter_code
_entity_poly.pdbx_strand_id
1 'polypeptide(L)'
;ICLIVSFLFTFLAKKLNSSSVVGLIVGGIILGSPLIKNIILEPNTDFILMLGDFGFFALMFIAGMEISWCLLYEERKEAAVVAFFAAFIPFLLGISISLALGFSTFTSLAIGISMAITAEATKARVLLELNKLNTRVGSLMMGAGIIDDILGLLLFALVSYFFTGNIATKEFTSTMIAISAFFLGILVHGLIGREKPLIA
;
A
#
# COMPACT_ATOMS: atom_id res chain seq x y z
N ILE A 1 -18.59 -12.22 12.76
CA ILE A 1 -18.56 -10.98 13.57
C ILE A 1 -17.81 -9.86 12.84
N CYS A 2 -16.58 -10.09 12.36
CA CYS A 2 -15.81 -9.07 11.63
C CYS A 2 -16.60 -8.44 10.47
N LEU A 3 -17.27 -9.23 9.62
CA LEU A 3 -18.10 -8.70 8.53
C LEU A 3 -19.26 -7.81 9.00
N ILE A 4 -19.90 -8.16 10.12
CA ILE A 4 -21.01 -7.36 10.69
C ILE A 4 -20.48 -6.02 11.17
N VAL A 5 -19.36 -6.03 11.88
CA VAL A 5 -18.69 -4.81 12.34
C VAL A 5 -18.25 -3.97 11.15
N SER A 6 -17.56 -4.57 10.17
CA SER A 6 -17.13 -3.90 8.95
C SER A 6 -18.31 -3.27 8.20
N PHE A 7 -19.43 -3.97 8.08
CA PHE A 7 -20.64 -3.45 7.44
C PHE A 7 -21.24 -2.28 8.22
N LEU A 8 -21.40 -2.42 9.55
CA LEU A 8 -21.95 -1.39 10.42
C LEU A 8 -21.11 -0.10 10.37
N PHE A 9 -19.80 -0.22 10.55
CA PHE A 9 -18.92 0.96 10.56
C PHE A 9 -18.74 1.57 9.18
N THR A 10 -18.75 0.76 8.11
CA THR A 10 -18.79 1.29 6.74
C THR A 10 -20.07 2.08 6.49
N PHE A 11 -21.23 1.56 6.93
CA PHE A 11 -22.51 2.24 6.81
C PHE A 11 -22.51 3.57 7.59
N LEU A 12 -21.99 3.58 8.82
CA LEU A 12 -21.84 4.80 9.62
C LEU A 12 -20.91 5.81 8.95
N ALA A 13 -19.75 5.37 8.44
CA ALA A 13 -18.81 6.24 7.74
C ALA A 13 -19.45 6.90 6.52
N LYS A 14 -20.17 6.12 5.70
CA LYS A 14 -20.91 6.65 4.55
C LYS A 14 -22.01 7.64 4.96
N LYS A 15 -22.74 7.37 6.05
CA LYS A 15 -23.74 8.29 6.59
C LYS A 15 -23.14 9.63 7.03
N LEU A 16 -21.87 9.62 7.45
CA LEU A 16 -21.10 10.81 7.82
C LEU A 16 -20.33 11.44 6.64
N ASN A 17 -20.62 11.06 5.39
CA ASN A 17 -19.90 11.50 4.19
C ASN A 17 -18.38 11.23 4.23
N SER A 18 -17.96 10.19 4.95
CA SER A 18 -16.57 9.73 5.01
C SER A 18 -16.37 8.50 4.13
N SER A 19 -15.11 8.21 3.77
CA SER A 19 -14.79 7.00 2.99
C SER A 19 -15.04 5.73 3.81
N SER A 20 -15.35 4.64 3.13
CA SER A 20 -15.60 3.35 3.81
C SER A 20 -14.38 2.86 4.58
N VAL A 21 -13.18 3.23 4.12
CA VAL A 21 -11.91 2.86 4.78
C VAL A 21 -11.84 3.38 6.20
N VAL A 22 -12.33 4.59 6.47
CA VAL A 22 -12.39 5.15 7.84
C VAL A 22 -13.24 4.24 8.74
N GLY A 23 -14.40 3.80 8.26
CA GLY A 23 -15.25 2.87 8.98
C GLY A 23 -14.55 1.54 9.27
N LEU A 24 -13.88 0.95 8.27
CA LEU A 24 -13.13 -0.29 8.44
C LEU A 24 -11.99 -0.15 9.47
N ILE A 25 -11.24 0.95 9.45
CA ILE A 25 -10.17 1.22 10.41
C ILE A 25 -10.75 1.34 11.83
N VAL A 26 -11.81 2.12 12.02
CA VAL A 26 -12.44 2.30 13.33
C VAL A 26 -13.00 0.96 13.86
N GLY A 27 -13.69 0.21 13.00
CA GLY A 27 -14.19 -1.13 13.34
C GLY A 27 -13.06 -2.10 13.72
N GLY A 28 -11.94 -2.05 13.00
CA GLY A 28 -10.73 -2.82 13.29
C GLY A 28 -10.08 -2.44 14.62
N ILE A 29 -9.97 -1.14 14.94
CA ILE A 29 -9.44 -0.65 16.22
C ILE A 29 -10.30 -1.17 17.39
N ILE A 30 -11.63 -1.13 17.24
CA ILE A 30 -12.56 -1.61 18.28
C ILE A 30 -12.42 -3.11 18.46
N LEU A 31 -12.44 -3.89 17.38
CA LEU A 31 -12.26 -5.34 17.45
C LEU A 31 -10.88 -5.75 17.98
N GLY A 32 -9.85 -4.98 17.67
CA GLY A 32 -8.47 -5.19 18.11
C GLY A 32 -8.20 -4.80 19.56
N SER A 33 -9.12 -4.13 20.24
CA SER A 33 -9.00 -3.80 21.67
C SER A 33 -8.81 -5.08 22.50
N PRO A 34 -7.87 -5.14 23.46
CA PRO A 34 -7.53 -6.36 24.20
C PRO A 34 -8.74 -7.09 24.82
N LEU A 35 -9.73 -6.32 25.32
CA LEU A 35 -10.95 -6.87 25.91
C LEU A 35 -11.82 -7.63 24.89
N ILE A 36 -11.89 -7.13 23.67
CA ILE A 36 -12.74 -7.67 22.60
C ILE A 36 -11.97 -8.75 21.83
N LYS A 37 -10.68 -8.54 21.59
CA LYS A 37 -9.79 -9.46 20.90
C LYS A 37 -9.76 -10.84 21.57
N ASN A 38 -9.59 -10.89 22.89
CA ASN A 38 -9.44 -12.16 23.61
C ASN A 38 -10.73 -13.01 23.59
N ILE A 39 -11.89 -12.37 23.47
CA ILE A 39 -13.19 -13.05 23.46
C ILE A 39 -13.60 -13.44 22.04
N ILE A 40 -13.30 -12.59 21.05
CA ILE A 40 -13.89 -12.68 19.70
C ILE A 40 -12.88 -13.13 18.64
N LEU A 41 -11.62 -12.70 18.74
CA LEU A 41 -10.61 -12.86 17.69
C LEU A 41 -9.59 -13.96 17.98
N GLU A 42 -9.14 -14.13 19.22
CA GLU A 42 -8.09 -15.10 19.58
C GLU A 42 -8.33 -16.54 19.09
N PRO A 43 -9.56 -17.08 19.06
CA PRO A 43 -9.79 -18.44 18.57
C PRO A 43 -9.44 -18.65 17.10
N ASN A 44 -9.41 -17.58 16.27
CA ASN A 44 -9.24 -17.66 14.82
C ASN A 44 -8.38 -16.52 14.25
N THR A 45 -7.48 -15.93 15.05
CA THR A 45 -6.74 -14.72 14.64
C THR A 45 -5.95 -14.95 13.37
N ASP A 46 -5.23 -16.07 13.27
CA ASP A 46 -4.41 -16.40 12.10
C ASP A 46 -5.25 -16.56 10.82
N PHE A 47 -6.42 -17.20 10.93
CA PHE A 47 -7.34 -17.35 9.82
C PHE A 47 -7.94 -16.01 9.37
N ILE A 48 -8.27 -15.13 10.32
CA ILE A 48 -8.78 -13.78 10.03
C ILE A 48 -7.71 -12.93 9.35
N LEU A 49 -6.46 -13.01 9.81
CA LEU A 49 -5.32 -12.32 9.20
C LEU A 49 -5.07 -12.82 7.79
N MET A 50 -5.06 -14.14 7.58
CA MET A 50 -4.90 -14.74 6.25
C MET A 50 -5.99 -14.28 5.26
N LEU A 51 -7.26 -14.24 5.72
CA LEU A 51 -8.35 -13.69 4.91
C LEU A 51 -8.19 -12.19 4.63
N GLY A 52 -7.67 -11.45 5.61
CA GLY A 52 -7.34 -10.03 5.47
C GLY A 52 -6.29 -9.79 4.39
N ASP A 53 -5.20 -10.57 4.40
CA ASP A 53 -4.14 -10.51 3.39
C ASP A 53 -4.68 -10.83 2.00
N PHE A 54 -5.52 -11.87 1.88
CA PHE A 54 -6.18 -12.19 0.61
C PHE A 54 -7.07 -11.03 0.12
N GLY A 55 -7.86 -10.43 1.00
CA GLY A 55 -8.71 -9.28 0.67
C GLY A 55 -7.89 -8.05 0.25
N PHE A 56 -6.76 -7.82 0.91
CA PHE A 56 -5.81 -6.78 0.56
C PHE A 56 -5.21 -7.00 -0.84
N PHE A 57 -4.73 -8.21 -1.13
CA PHE A 57 -4.19 -8.54 -2.46
C PHE A 57 -5.25 -8.44 -3.55
N ALA A 58 -6.46 -8.94 -3.30
CA ALA A 58 -7.57 -8.83 -4.26
C ALA A 58 -7.92 -7.37 -4.55
N LEU A 59 -7.93 -6.51 -3.53
CA LEU A 59 -8.17 -5.07 -3.70
C LEU A 59 -7.09 -4.40 -4.55
N MET A 60 -5.81 -4.69 -4.29
CA MET A 60 -4.70 -4.13 -5.08
C MET A 60 -4.68 -4.65 -6.50
N PHE A 61 -5.08 -5.89 -6.70
CA PHE A 61 -5.24 -6.45 -8.04
C PHE A 61 -6.36 -5.75 -8.81
N ILE A 62 -7.55 -5.57 -8.19
CA ILE A 62 -8.68 -4.85 -8.81
C ILE A 62 -8.29 -3.40 -9.13
N ALA A 63 -7.64 -2.71 -8.18
CA ALA A 63 -7.17 -1.35 -8.42
C ALA A 63 -6.20 -1.30 -9.61
N GLY A 64 -5.24 -2.24 -9.69
CA GLY A 64 -4.32 -2.33 -10.82
C GLY A 64 -5.00 -2.61 -12.16
N MET A 65 -6.04 -3.44 -12.18
CA MET A 65 -6.81 -3.73 -13.41
C MET A 65 -7.67 -2.56 -13.88
N GLU A 66 -8.20 -1.77 -12.94
CA GLU A 66 -9.08 -0.65 -13.25
C GLU A 66 -8.32 0.56 -13.81
N ILE A 67 -7.02 0.68 -13.51
CA ILE A 67 -6.21 1.84 -13.92
C ILE A 67 -5.86 1.80 -15.42
N SER A 68 -6.09 2.92 -16.08
CA SER A 68 -5.62 3.16 -17.45
C SER A 68 -4.11 3.28 -17.54
N TRP A 69 -3.48 2.28 -18.17
CA TRP A 69 -2.05 2.28 -18.50
C TRP A 69 -1.63 3.45 -19.39
N CYS A 70 -2.51 3.89 -20.31
CA CYS A 70 -2.21 5.02 -21.19
C CYS A 70 -2.05 6.32 -20.39
N LEU A 71 -2.98 6.60 -19.47
CA LEU A 71 -2.92 7.80 -18.62
C LEU A 71 -1.71 7.75 -17.67
N LEU A 72 -1.43 6.57 -17.09
CA LEU A 72 -0.24 6.38 -16.24
C LEU A 72 1.05 6.69 -17.01
N TYR A 73 1.15 6.23 -18.25
CA TYR A 73 2.31 6.46 -19.08
C TYR A 73 2.42 7.93 -19.51
N GLU A 74 1.31 8.57 -19.85
CA GLU A 74 1.26 9.99 -20.21
C GLU A 74 1.77 10.88 -19.07
N GLU A 75 1.29 10.66 -17.84
CA GLU A 75 1.62 11.49 -16.66
C GLU A 75 2.89 11.04 -15.90
N ARG A 76 3.69 10.11 -16.45
CA ARG A 76 4.82 9.48 -15.73
C ARG A 76 5.87 10.47 -15.22
N LYS A 77 6.08 11.60 -15.92
CA LYS A 77 7.09 12.59 -15.54
C LYS A 77 6.61 13.41 -14.36
N GLU A 78 5.37 13.87 -14.42
CA GLU A 78 4.68 14.58 -13.36
C GLU A 78 4.54 13.70 -12.12
N ALA A 79 4.16 12.44 -12.31
CA ALA A 79 4.10 11.44 -11.24
C ALA A 79 5.45 11.25 -10.54
N ALA A 80 6.57 11.19 -11.27
CA ALA A 80 7.90 11.07 -10.69
C ALA A 80 8.31 12.28 -9.85
N VAL A 81 7.96 13.49 -10.32
CA VAL A 81 8.20 14.73 -9.57
C VAL A 81 7.37 14.74 -8.28
N VAL A 82 6.10 14.37 -8.38
CA VAL A 82 5.20 14.32 -7.22
C VAL A 82 5.66 13.27 -6.21
N ALA A 83 6.01 12.06 -6.64
CA ALA A 83 6.58 11.01 -5.81
C ALA A 83 7.82 11.52 -5.05
N PHE A 84 8.78 12.11 -5.77
CA PHE A 84 10.00 12.64 -5.14
C PHE A 84 9.71 13.64 -4.03
N PHE A 85 8.88 14.66 -4.29
CA PHE A 85 8.58 15.68 -3.27
C PHE A 85 7.66 15.15 -2.17
N ALA A 86 6.71 14.28 -2.50
CA ALA A 86 5.81 13.65 -1.54
C ALA A 86 6.55 12.75 -0.54
N ALA A 87 7.64 12.10 -0.95
CA ALA A 87 8.50 11.33 -0.05
C ALA A 87 9.57 12.19 0.65
N PHE A 88 10.27 13.05 -0.10
CA PHE A 88 11.46 13.77 0.39
C PHE A 88 11.12 14.86 1.42
N ILE A 89 10.02 15.59 1.23
CA ILE A 89 9.63 16.65 2.16
C ILE A 89 9.26 16.07 3.54
N PRO A 90 8.33 15.09 3.66
CA PRO A 90 8.02 14.47 4.94
C PRO A 90 9.22 13.76 5.58
N PHE A 91 10.09 13.16 4.78
CA PHE A 91 11.33 12.55 5.25
C PHE A 91 12.22 13.55 6.00
N LEU A 92 12.55 14.68 5.35
CA LEU A 92 13.39 15.70 5.94
C LEU A 92 12.74 16.38 7.14
N LEU A 93 11.43 16.64 7.08
CA LEU A 93 10.69 17.20 8.20
C LEU A 93 10.67 16.25 9.40
N GLY A 94 10.41 14.95 9.16
CA GLY A 94 10.44 13.92 10.19
C GLY A 94 11.78 13.86 10.92
N ILE A 95 12.89 13.86 10.17
CA ILE A 95 14.26 13.89 10.75
C ILE A 95 14.51 15.19 11.51
N SER A 96 14.19 16.33 10.91
CA SER A 96 14.51 17.63 11.50
C SER A 96 13.76 17.85 12.81
N ILE A 97 12.47 17.51 12.84
CA ILE A 97 11.62 17.63 14.03
C ILE A 97 12.10 16.65 15.11
N SER A 98 12.39 15.40 14.76
CA SER A 98 12.83 14.41 15.74
C SER A 98 14.21 14.74 16.34
N LEU A 99 15.15 15.21 15.54
CA LEU A 99 16.43 15.72 16.05
C LEU A 99 16.24 16.93 16.98
N ALA A 100 15.36 17.86 16.62
CA ALA A 100 15.04 19.02 17.46
C ALA A 100 14.39 18.62 18.81
N LEU A 101 13.67 17.50 18.84
CA LEU A 101 13.10 16.91 20.06
C LEU A 101 14.12 16.08 20.88
N GLY A 102 15.37 15.99 20.42
CA GLY A 102 16.44 15.29 21.14
C GLY A 102 16.48 13.78 20.90
N PHE A 103 15.78 13.26 19.88
CA PHE A 103 15.90 11.85 19.51
C PHE A 103 17.27 11.53 18.92
N SER A 104 17.70 10.27 19.05
CA SER A 104 18.92 9.78 18.41
C SER A 104 18.84 9.90 16.88
N THR A 105 19.99 9.98 16.21
CA THR A 105 20.05 9.98 14.73
C THR A 105 19.35 8.76 14.13
N PHE A 106 19.46 7.59 14.77
CA PHE A 106 18.78 6.37 14.35
C PHE A 106 17.26 6.53 14.40
N THR A 107 16.75 6.92 15.57
CA THR A 107 15.31 7.12 15.77
C THR A 107 14.78 8.19 14.81
N SER A 108 15.56 9.24 14.57
CA SER A 108 15.20 10.33 13.68
C SER A 108 15.11 9.89 12.21
N LEU A 109 16.08 9.09 11.74
CA LEU A 109 16.04 8.47 10.41
C LEU A 109 14.88 7.49 10.26
N ALA A 110 14.60 6.68 11.29
CA ALA A 110 13.46 5.76 11.30
C ALA A 110 12.13 6.54 11.19
N ILE A 111 11.96 7.60 11.99
CA ILE A 111 10.79 8.49 11.93
C ILE A 111 10.69 9.13 10.54
N GLY A 112 11.80 9.66 9.99
CA GLY A 112 11.84 10.23 8.65
C GLY A 112 11.31 9.26 7.59
N ILE A 113 11.79 8.01 7.57
CA ILE A 113 11.30 7.01 6.62
C ILE A 113 9.83 6.71 6.85
N SER A 114 9.40 6.54 8.11
CA SER A 114 8.00 6.29 8.43
C SER A 114 7.07 7.41 7.94
N MET A 115 7.55 8.65 7.89
CA MET A 115 6.79 9.79 7.34
C MET A 115 6.80 9.83 5.80
N ALA A 116 7.79 9.22 5.14
CA ALA A 116 7.95 9.22 3.69
C ALA A 116 7.13 8.13 2.99
N ILE A 117 6.90 6.99 3.65
CA ILE A 117 6.20 5.84 3.06
C ILE A 117 4.68 6.07 3.10
N THR A 118 4.02 5.84 1.96
CA THR A 118 2.57 6.03 1.79
C THR A 118 1.82 4.69 1.72
N ALA A 119 0.58 4.65 2.20
CA ALA A 119 -0.31 3.49 2.08
C ALA A 119 -1.16 3.55 0.81
N GLU A 120 -0.68 2.94 -0.28
CA GLU A 120 -1.37 2.96 -1.58
C GLU A 120 -2.75 2.30 -1.53
N ALA A 121 -2.91 1.23 -0.74
CA ALA A 121 -4.14 0.46 -0.75
C ALA A 121 -5.37 1.24 -0.29
N THR A 122 -5.17 2.14 0.68
CA THR A 122 -6.23 3.04 1.15
C THR A 122 -6.58 4.08 0.08
N LYS A 123 -5.57 4.68 -0.58
CA LYS A 123 -5.79 5.63 -1.68
C LYS A 123 -6.57 4.99 -2.82
N ALA A 124 -6.13 3.82 -3.28
CA ALA A 124 -6.78 3.07 -4.35
C ALA A 124 -8.23 2.74 -4.00
N ARG A 125 -8.50 2.28 -2.78
CA ARG A 125 -9.88 2.00 -2.31
C ARG A 125 -10.77 3.24 -2.35
N VAL A 126 -10.26 4.37 -1.87
CA VAL A 126 -11.02 5.63 -1.87
C VAL A 126 -11.27 6.11 -3.31
N LEU A 127 -10.28 6.04 -4.19
CA LEU A 127 -10.43 6.43 -5.59
C LEU A 127 -11.39 5.52 -6.36
N LEU A 128 -11.42 4.22 -6.06
CA LEU A 128 -12.42 3.27 -6.55
C LEU A 128 -13.82 3.66 -6.10
N GLU A 129 -14.00 3.93 -4.80
CA GLU A 129 -15.30 4.33 -4.25
C GLU A 129 -15.83 5.63 -4.85
N LEU A 130 -14.94 6.54 -5.23
CA LEU A 130 -15.28 7.81 -5.88
C LEU A 130 -15.41 7.72 -7.40
N ASN A 131 -15.12 6.56 -8.02
CA ASN A 131 -14.97 6.39 -9.47
C ASN A 131 -14.00 7.40 -10.09
N LYS A 132 -12.86 7.67 -9.41
CA LYS A 132 -11.86 8.66 -9.81
C LYS A 132 -10.49 8.09 -10.19
N LEU A 133 -10.30 6.76 -10.13
CA LEU A 133 -9.04 6.12 -10.54
C LEU A 133 -8.58 6.51 -11.95
N ASN A 134 -9.50 6.54 -12.91
CA ASN A 134 -9.20 6.83 -14.33
C ASN A 134 -9.25 8.32 -14.70
N THR A 135 -9.14 9.21 -13.70
CA THR A 135 -8.96 10.64 -13.97
C THR A 135 -7.48 10.97 -14.06
N ARG A 136 -7.12 12.11 -14.67
CA ARG A 136 -5.73 12.59 -14.69
C ARG A 136 -5.13 12.67 -13.28
N VAL A 137 -5.87 13.21 -12.32
CA VAL A 137 -5.45 13.31 -10.91
C VAL A 137 -5.33 11.91 -10.28
N GLY A 138 -6.32 11.03 -10.48
CA GLY A 138 -6.26 9.67 -9.96
C GLY A 138 -5.08 8.86 -10.50
N SER A 139 -4.86 8.91 -11.81
CA SER A 139 -3.75 8.24 -12.48
C SER A 139 -2.40 8.81 -12.03
N LEU A 140 -2.27 10.12 -11.88
CA LEU A 140 -1.07 10.76 -11.34
C LEU A 140 -0.82 10.34 -9.87
N MET A 141 -1.85 10.25 -9.03
CA MET A 141 -1.72 9.79 -7.64
C MET A 141 -1.32 8.32 -7.54
N MET A 142 -1.92 7.45 -8.37
CA MET A 142 -1.57 6.03 -8.43
C MET A 142 -0.16 5.82 -9.01
N GLY A 143 0.18 6.56 -10.07
CA GLY A 143 1.48 6.50 -10.73
C GLY A 143 2.62 6.98 -9.82
N ALA A 144 2.39 8.06 -9.07
CA ALA A 144 3.33 8.51 -8.05
C ALA A 144 3.50 7.44 -6.96
N GLY A 145 2.41 6.78 -6.55
CA GLY A 145 2.43 5.66 -5.60
C GLY A 145 3.33 4.49 -6.03
N ILE A 146 3.27 4.09 -7.31
CA ILE A 146 4.12 3.02 -7.84
C ILE A 146 5.61 3.40 -7.74
N ILE A 147 5.94 4.66 -8.02
CA ILE A 147 7.32 5.16 -7.92
C ILE A 147 7.75 5.24 -6.45
N ASP A 148 6.87 5.72 -5.57
CA ASP A 148 7.09 5.81 -4.13
C ASP A 148 7.35 4.44 -3.49
N ASP A 149 6.66 3.38 -3.89
CA ASP A 149 6.90 2.03 -3.36
C ASP A 149 8.34 1.55 -3.64
N ILE A 150 8.89 1.88 -4.83
CA ILE A 150 10.28 1.56 -5.19
C ILE A 150 11.24 2.43 -4.36
N LEU A 151 10.99 3.74 -4.27
CA LEU A 151 11.84 4.67 -3.52
C LEU A 151 11.84 4.35 -2.03
N GLY A 152 10.68 4.03 -1.46
CA GLY A 152 10.49 3.67 -0.07
C GLY A 152 11.23 2.39 0.29
N LEU A 153 11.15 1.35 -0.56
CA LEU A 153 11.92 0.12 -0.37
C LEU A 153 13.44 0.36 -0.40
N LEU A 154 13.91 1.17 -1.35
CA LEU A 154 15.33 1.53 -1.45
C LEU A 154 15.81 2.32 -0.22
N LEU A 155 15.05 3.33 0.22
CA LEU A 155 15.35 4.13 1.41
C LEU A 155 15.36 3.26 2.67
N PHE A 156 14.37 2.37 2.83
CA PHE A 156 14.30 1.44 3.95
C PHE A 156 15.49 0.48 3.96
N ALA A 157 15.87 -0.08 2.80
CA ALA A 157 17.01 -0.97 2.67
C ALA A 157 18.33 -0.27 3.02
N LEU A 158 18.53 0.97 2.56
CA LEU A 158 19.72 1.77 2.87
C LEU A 158 19.84 2.05 4.37
N VAL A 159 18.76 2.53 4.98
CA VAL A 159 18.78 2.82 6.43
C VAL A 159 18.98 1.54 7.23
N SER A 160 18.29 0.46 6.88
CA SER A 160 18.52 -0.84 7.52
C SER A 160 20.00 -1.23 7.48
N TYR A 161 20.63 -1.17 6.29
CA TYR A 161 22.06 -1.46 6.10
C TYR A 161 22.98 -0.58 6.95
N PHE A 162 22.73 0.73 7.02
CA PHE A 162 23.53 1.64 7.82
C PHE A 162 23.54 1.28 9.31
N PHE A 163 22.49 0.63 9.82
CA PHE A 163 22.35 0.34 11.25
C PHE A 163 22.67 -1.09 11.65
N THR A 164 22.32 -2.08 10.83
CA THR A 164 22.64 -3.48 11.12
C THR A 164 24.01 -3.89 10.59
N GLY A 165 24.60 -3.10 9.69
CA GLY A 165 25.82 -3.47 8.94
C GLY A 165 25.61 -4.65 7.99
N ASN A 166 24.38 -5.16 7.88
CA ASN A 166 24.04 -6.33 7.10
C ASN A 166 22.74 -6.03 6.36
N ILE A 167 22.77 -6.13 5.04
CA ILE A 167 21.54 -6.10 4.27
C ILE A 167 20.77 -7.36 4.67
N ALA A 168 19.45 -7.26 4.89
CA ALA A 168 18.55 -8.39 5.03
C ALA A 168 18.50 -9.17 3.69
N THR A 169 19.63 -9.76 3.31
CA THR A 169 19.93 -10.28 1.98
C THR A 169 19.03 -11.47 1.68
N LYS A 170 18.70 -12.27 2.69
CA LYS A 170 17.79 -13.42 2.54
C LYS A 170 16.38 -12.95 2.21
N GLU A 171 15.86 -12.01 2.98
CA GLU A 171 14.53 -11.44 2.80
C GLU A 171 14.44 -10.73 1.44
N PHE A 172 15.42 -9.87 1.13
CA PHE A 172 15.50 -9.18 -0.16
C PHE A 172 15.56 -10.15 -1.35
N THR A 173 16.41 -11.18 -1.27
CA THR A 173 16.55 -12.19 -2.34
C THR A 173 15.26 -12.99 -2.49
N SER A 174 14.62 -13.37 -1.38
CA SER A 174 13.31 -14.04 -1.37
C SER A 174 12.25 -13.20 -2.07
N THR A 175 12.17 -11.90 -1.76
CA THR A 175 11.22 -10.98 -2.39
C THR A 175 11.49 -10.82 -3.89
N MET A 176 12.76 -10.66 -4.29
CA MET A 176 13.13 -10.54 -5.71
C MET A 176 12.81 -11.80 -6.50
N ILE A 177 13.01 -12.99 -5.92
CA ILE A 177 12.62 -14.28 -6.53
C ILE A 177 11.11 -14.34 -6.70
N ALA A 178 10.33 -13.98 -5.67
CA ALA A 178 8.87 -14.02 -5.72
C ALA A 178 8.31 -13.06 -6.79
N ILE A 179 8.83 -11.84 -6.87
CA ILE A 179 8.48 -10.85 -7.89
C ILE A 179 8.80 -11.39 -9.29
N SER A 180 10.02 -11.91 -9.48
CA SER A 180 10.45 -12.46 -10.77
C SER A 180 9.59 -13.65 -11.21
N ALA A 181 9.28 -14.56 -10.28
CA ALA A 181 8.41 -15.70 -10.53
C ALA A 181 6.98 -15.29 -10.92
N PHE A 182 6.43 -14.26 -10.25
CA PHE A 182 5.11 -13.71 -10.58
C PHE A 182 5.06 -13.15 -12.00
N PHE A 183 6.02 -12.31 -12.38
CA PHE A 183 6.09 -11.75 -13.74
C PHE A 183 6.36 -12.81 -14.81
N LEU A 184 7.23 -13.80 -14.53
CA LEU A 184 7.42 -14.94 -15.41
C LEU A 184 6.12 -15.73 -15.61
N GLY A 185 5.35 -15.95 -14.54
CA GLY A 185 4.05 -16.60 -14.61
C GLY A 185 3.07 -15.85 -15.53
N ILE A 186 2.99 -14.52 -15.40
CA ILE A 186 2.18 -13.67 -16.29
C ILE A 186 2.65 -13.78 -17.75
N LEU A 187 3.96 -13.74 -17.98
CA LEU A 187 4.53 -13.77 -19.32
C LEU A 187 4.26 -15.12 -19.99
N VAL A 188 4.47 -16.23 -19.29
CA VAL A 188 4.15 -17.58 -19.75
C VAL A 188 2.66 -17.73 -20.04
N HIS A 189 1.79 -17.24 -19.14
CA HIS A 189 0.34 -17.23 -19.39
C HIS A 189 -0.02 -16.40 -20.63
N GLY A 190 0.59 -15.22 -20.82
CA GLY A 190 0.38 -14.37 -21.99
C GLY A 190 0.86 -14.99 -23.30
N LEU A 191 1.87 -15.86 -23.27
CA LEU A 191 2.35 -16.61 -24.42
C LEU A 191 1.49 -17.83 -24.74
N ILE A 192 0.95 -18.52 -23.73
CA ILE A 192 0.15 -19.75 -23.89
C ILE A 192 -1.35 -19.45 -24.13
N GLY A 193 -1.89 -18.41 -23.52
CA GLY A 193 -3.32 -18.07 -23.53
C GLY A 193 -3.79 -17.16 -24.67
N ARG A 194 -2.93 -16.81 -25.63
CA ARG A 194 -3.35 -16.08 -26.83
C ARG A 194 -4.00 -17.04 -27.83
N GLU A 195 -5.26 -17.41 -27.60
CA GLU A 195 -6.12 -17.68 -28.74
C GLU A 195 -6.28 -16.37 -29.52
N LYS A 196 -5.89 -16.40 -30.80
CA LYS A 196 -5.97 -15.24 -31.69
C LYS A 196 -7.41 -14.70 -31.66
N PRO A 197 -7.64 -13.38 -31.54
CA PRO A 197 -8.98 -12.85 -31.77
C PRO A 197 -9.39 -13.26 -33.18
N LEU A 198 -10.46 -14.05 -33.27
CA LEU A 198 -11.14 -14.34 -34.53
C LEU A 198 -11.64 -13.01 -35.08
N ILE A 199 -10.86 -12.44 -35.99
CA ILE A 199 -11.36 -11.44 -36.94
C ILE A 199 -12.30 -12.23 -37.86
N ALA A 200 -13.60 -12.04 -37.68
CA ALA A 200 -14.66 -12.33 -38.63
C ALA A 200 -15.73 -11.25 -38.49
#